data_AF-A0A2Z6QUW2-F1
#
_entry.id   AF-A0A2Z6QUW2-F1
#
_cell.length_a   1.000
_cell.length_b   1.000
_cell.length_c   1.000
_cell.angle_alpha   90.00
_cell.angle_beta   90.00
_cell.angle_gamma   90.00
#
_symmetry.space_group_name_H-M   'P 1'
#
loop_
_entity.id
_entity.type
_entity.pdbx_description
1 polymer ?
#
loop_
_entity_poly.entity_id
_entity_poly.type
_entity_poly.pdbx_seq_one_letter_code
_entity_poly.pdbx_strand_id
1 'polypeptide(L)'
;MKHKTCIHVTSANDSTRREFISSVLHGVASCYDGEVKVCPEYELSGSHGKGPVDWVIKIGDTIIVVTEAKREDINQGVGQNAIQLQTSSQRNKKKRTYNEALREDVMYGIVSTGVDWVIIKLVTTGECNDNDNGNVEVLLSSRTPFTFPINESVFDKSLMLEKLKNLFGQIK
;
A
#
# COMPACT_ATOMS: atom_id res chain seq x y z
N MET A 1 -13.79 -18.76 32.15
CA MET A 1 -12.98 -18.70 30.91
C MET A 1 -11.93 -17.61 31.10
N LYS A 2 -10.64 -17.94 31.18
CA LYS A 2 -9.57 -16.93 31.24
C LYS A 2 -9.36 -16.42 29.82
N HIS A 3 -9.70 -15.15 29.54
CA HIS A 3 -9.31 -14.52 28.29
C HIS A 3 -7.79 -14.55 28.22
N LYS A 4 -7.23 -15.34 27.29
CA LYS A 4 -5.81 -15.22 26.93
C LYS A 4 -5.64 -13.82 26.34
N THR A 5 -4.90 -12.98 27.03
CA THR A 5 -4.55 -11.65 26.57
C THR A 5 -3.92 -11.77 25.18
N CYS A 6 -4.47 -11.02 24.22
CA CYS A 6 -3.94 -10.94 22.86
C CYS A 6 -2.44 -10.62 22.93
N ILE A 7 -1.61 -11.38 22.21
CA ILE A 7 -0.19 -11.07 22.06
C ILE A 7 -0.13 -9.65 21.52
N HIS A 8 0.48 -8.72 22.26
CA HIS A 8 0.73 -7.39 21.75
C HIS A 8 1.49 -7.53 20.42
N VAL A 9 0.93 -7.00 19.32
CA VAL A 9 1.53 -7.08 17.97
C VAL A 9 3.00 -6.64 17.99
N THR A 10 3.35 -5.72 18.87
CA THR A 10 4.73 -5.25 19.13
C THR A 10 5.72 -6.34 19.57
N SER A 11 5.24 -7.43 20.18
CA SER A 11 6.04 -8.58 20.62
C SER A 11 5.84 -9.84 19.77
N ALA A 12 4.96 -9.77 18.77
CA ALA A 12 4.60 -10.91 17.95
C ALA A 12 5.71 -11.27 16.94
N ASN A 13 5.78 -12.55 16.58
CA ASN A 13 6.68 -13.03 15.53
C ASN A 13 6.17 -12.59 14.14
N ASP A 14 7.03 -12.77 13.12
CA ASP A 14 6.75 -12.32 11.75
C ASP A 14 5.45 -12.92 11.20
N SER A 15 5.19 -14.21 11.45
CA SER A 15 3.98 -14.89 10.99
C SER A 15 2.71 -14.24 11.54
N THR A 16 2.66 -13.95 12.83
CA THR A 16 1.49 -13.34 13.48
C THR A 16 1.29 -11.89 13.00
N ARG A 17 2.37 -11.13 12.77
CA ARG A 17 2.26 -9.78 12.20
C ARG A 17 1.71 -9.80 10.78
N ARG A 18 2.18 -10.75 9.95
CA ARG A 18 1.67 -10.94 8.58
C ARG A 18 0.19 -11.31 8.58
N GLU A 19 -0.24 -12.17 9.49
CA GLU A 19 -1.66 -12.53 9.65
C GLU A 19 -2.51 -11.30 10.00
N PHE A 20 -2.05 -10.48 10.93
CA PHE A 20 -2.70 -9.22 11.29
C PHE A 20 -2.80 -8.27 10.08
N ILE A 21 -1.67 -8.02 9.40
CA ILE A 21 -1.63 -7.14 8.22
C ILE A 21 -2.57 -7.68 7.14
N SER A 22 -2.47 -8.96 6.80
CA SER A 22 -3.29 -9.61 5.78
C SER A 22 -4.78 -9.49 6.11
N SER A 23 -5.16 -9.67 7.36
CA SER A 23 -6.55 -9.51 7.81
C SER A 23 -7.08 -8.09 7.58
N VAL A 24 -6.26 -7.06 7.86
CA VAL A 24 -6.62 -5.65 7.58
C VAL A 24 -6.79 -5.43 6.07
N LEU A 25 -5.84 -5.90 5.25
CA LEU A 25 -5.90 -5.73 3.80
C LEU A 25 -7.15 -6.40 3.20
N HIS A 26 -7.43 -7.65 3.57
CA HIS A 26 -8.61 -8.38 3.11
C HIS A 26 -9.91 -7.77 3.62
N GLY A 27 -9.93 -7.28 4.87
CA GLY A 27 -11.08 -6.58 5.44
C GLY A 27 -11.44 -5.35 4.61
N VAL A 28 -10.47 -4.49 4.28
CA VAL A 28 -10.70 -3.31 3.44
C VAL A 28 -11.13 -3.69 2.02
N ALA A 29 -10.46 -4.67 1.40
CA ALA A 29 -10.80 -5.10 0.05
C ALA A 29 -12.22 -5.68 -0.06
N SER A 30 -12.72 -6.32 1.00
CA SER A 30 -14.08 -6.87 1.04
C SER A 30 -15.19 -5.82 0.92
N CYS A 31 -14.89 -4.54 1.19
CA CYS A 31 -15.83 -3.44 1.04
C CYS A 31 -16.13 -3.05 -0.43
N TYR A 32 -15.46 -3.68 -1.40
CA TYR A 32 -15.55 -3.35 -2.83
C TYR A 32 -16.19 -4.46 -3.66
N ASP A 33 -17.11 -5.24 -3.09
CA ASP A 33 -17.93 -6.24 -3.79
C ASP A 33 -17.16 -7.21 -4.70
N GLY A 34 -15.90 -7.51 -4.35
CA GLY A 34 -15.01 -8.40 -5.09
C GLY A 34 -14.29 -7.79 -6.30
N GLU A 35 -14.50 -6.50 -6.61
CA GLU A 35 -13.78 -5.79 -7.66
C GLU A 35 -12.29 -5.60 -7.31
N VAL A 36 -12.02 -5.31 -6.03
CA VAL A 36 -10.67 -5.18 -5.48
C VAL A 36 -10.20 -6.53 -4.94
N LYS A 37 -9.04 -6.98 -5.41
CA LYS A 37 -8.44 -8.26 -4.99
C LYS A 37 -7.11 -8.05 -4.30
N VAL A 38 -6.92 -8.74 -3.17
CA VAL A 38 -5.63 -8.87 -2.49
C VAL A 38 -5.00 -10.19 -2.92
N CYS A 39 -3.76 -10.15 -3.41
CA CYS A 39 -2.99 -11.29 -3.87
C CYS A 39 -1.72 -11.41 -3.02
N PRO A 40 -1.63 -12.39 -2.11
CA PRO A 40 -0.42 -12.64 -1.35
C PRO A 40 0.68 -13.23 -2.24
N GLU A 41 1.95 -13.03 -1.86
CA GLU A 41 3.14 -13.60 -2.49
C GLU A 41 3.16 -13.42 -4.02
N TYR A 42 2.85 -12.19 -4.47
CA TYR A 42 2.71 -11.90 -5.88
C TYR A 42 4.06 -11.73 -6.56
N GLU A 43 4.35 -12.54 -7.56
CA GLU A 43 5.59 -12.45 -8.33
C GLU A 43 5.60 -11.23 -9.26
N LEU A 44 6.46 -10.26 -8.93
CA LEU A 44 6.76 -9.15 -9.83
C LEU A 44 7.93 -9.51 -10.73
N SER A 45 7.68 -9.42 -12.04
CA SER A 45 8.67 -9.60 -13.08
C SER A 45 8.92 -8.27 -13.79
N GLY A 46 10.00 -7.57 -13.45
CA GLY A 46 10.42 -6.34 -14.11
C GLY A 46 11.92 -6.22 -14.31
N SER A 47 12.35 -5.11 -14.93
CA SER A 47 13.76 -4.79 -15.16
C SER A 47 14.48 -4.35 -13.88
N HIS A 48 13.76 -3.70 -12.95
CA HIS A 48 14.35 -3.07 -11.76
C HIS A 48 14.08 -3.86 -10.46
N GLY A 49 13.14 -4.80 -10.46
CA GLY A 49 12.81 -5.64 -9.31
C GLY A 49 12.31 -7.01 -9.75
N LYS A 50 12.79 -8.05 -9.07
CA LYS A 50 12.39 -9.45 -9.28
C LYS A 50 12.14 -10.12 -7.94
N GLY A 51 11.09 -10.92 -7.89
CA GLY A 51 10.74 -11.76 -6.75
C GLY A 51 9.36 -11.45 -6.19
N PRO A 52 8.93 -12.25 -5.21
CA PRO A 52 7.62 -12.13 -4.59
C PRO A 52 7.56 -10.87 -3.74
N VAL A 53 6.47 -10.12 -3.89
CA VAL A 53 6.08 -9.12 -2.92
C VAL A 53 5.05 -9.73 -1.97
N ASP A 54 5.00 -9.24 -0.73
CA ASP A 54 4.15 -9.86 0.27
C ASP A 54 2.67 -9.82 -0.09
N TRP A 55 2.18 -8.66 -0.55
CA TRP A 55 0.85 -8.55 -1.15
C TRP A 55 0.81 -7.54 -2.29
N VAL A 56 -0.07 -7.81 -3.25
CA VAL A 56 -0.55 -6.85 -4.25
C VAL A 56 -2.04 -6.63 -4.06
N ILE A 57 -2.48 -5.38 -4.14
CA ILE A 57 -3.89 -5.05 -4.31
C ILE A 57 -4.10 -4.64 -5.76
N LYS A 58 -5.11 -5.21 -6.43
CA LYS A 58 -5.39 -4.98 -7.84
C LYS A 58 -6.88 -4.87 -8.15
N ILE A 59 -7.19 -4.17 -9.23
CA ILE A 59 -8.52 -4.13 -9.87
C ILE A 59 -8.37 -4.76 -11.25
N GLY A 60 -9.09 -5.86 -11.48
CA GLY A 60 -8.83 -6.72 -12.64
C GLY A 60 -7.36 -7.21 -12.65
N ASP A 61 -6.62 -6.80 -13.67
CA ASP A 61 -5.18 -7.08 -13.82
C ASP A 61 -4.27 -5.90 -13.49
N THR A 62 -4.83 -4.73 -13.16
CA THR A 62 -4.06 -3.53 -12.83
C THR A 62 -3.72 -3.52 -11.35
N ILE A 63 -2.42 -3.55 -11.04
CA ILE A 63 -1.92 -3.40 -9.67
C ILE A 63 -2.13 -1.95 -9.23
N ILE A 64 -2.74 -1.73 -8.08
CA ILE A 64 -2.95 -0.38 -7.52
C ILE A 64 -2.12 -0.14 -6.25
N VAL A 65 -1.86 -1.19 -5.47
CA VAL A 65 -1.04 -1.12 -4.26
C VAL A 65 -0.05 -2.28 -4.18
N VAL A 66 1.18 -2.01 -3.73
CA VAL A 66 2.16 -3.03 -3.34
C VAL A 66 2.43 -2.93 -1.85
N THR A 67 2.33 -4.04 -1.12
CA THR A 67 2.51 -4.05 0.34
C THR A 67 3.66 -4.96 0.75
N GLU A 68 4.48 -4.47 1.68
CA GLU A 68 5.60 -5.18 2.32
C GLU A 68 5.41 -5.19 3.85
N ALA A 69 5.46 -6.38 4.44
CA ALA A 69 5.59 -6.54 5.87
C ALA A 69 7.07 -6.48 6.26
N LYS A 70 7.37 -5.72 7.31
CA LYS A 70 8.68 -5.68 7.94
C LYS A 70 8.56 -6.00 9.42
N ARG A 71 9.61 -6.57 9.99
CA ARG A 71 9.62 -6.83 11.43
C ARG A 71 9.81 -5.53 12.22
N GLU A 72 10.86 -4.78 11.89
CA GLU A 72 11.27 -3.57 12.59
C GLU A 72 11.83 -2.48 11.64
N ASP A 73 12.61 -2.85 10.62
CA ASP A 73 13.22 -1.86 9.70
C ASP A 73 12.26 -1.40 8.59
N ILE A 74 11.45 -0.40 8.93
CA ILE A 74 10.54 0.28 7.99
C ILE A 74 11.32 0.99 6.88
N ASN A 75 12.51 1.54 7.16
CA ASN A 75 13.27 2.30 6.15
C ASN A 75 13.72 1.38 5.02
N GLN A 76 14.24 0.20 5.38
CA GLN A 76 14.58 -0.84 4.40
C GLN A 76 13.35 -1.24 3.58
N GLY A 77 12.19 -1.41 4.23
CA GLY A 77 10.95 -1.71 3.54
C GLY A 77 10.50 -0.61 2.59
N VAL A 78 10.66 0.66 2.95
CA VAL A 78 10.32 1.80 2.08
C VAL A 78 11.17 1.79 0.81
N GLY A 79 12.49 1.61 0.94
CA GLY A 79 13.39 1.54 -0.22
C GLY A 79 13.06 0.36 -1.14
N GLN A 80 12.81 -0.83 -0.56
CA GLN A 80 12.43 -2.01 -1.33
C GLN A 80 11.08 -1.82 -2.04
N ASN A 81 10.08 -1.30 -1.33
CA ASN A 81 8.74 -1.11 -1.86
C ASN A 81 8.72 -0.06 -2.99
N ALA A 82 9.50 1.02 -2.89
CA ALA A 82 9.63 2.00 -3.97
C ALA A 82 10.08 1.38 -5.30
N ILE A 83 11.06 0.48 -5.27
CA ILE A 83 11.55 -0.25 -6.46
C ILE A 83 10.45 -1.17 -7.03
N GLN A 84 9.72 -1.86 -6.16
CA GLN A 84 8.60 -2.73 -6.54
C GLN A 84 7.43 -1.93 -7.14
N LEU A 85 7.16 -0.71 -6.64
CA LEU A 85 6.16 0.20 -7.20
C LEU A 85 6.54 0.65 -8.61
N GLN A 86 7.80 1.02 -8.84
CA GLN A 86 8.27 1.40 -10.16
C GLN A 86 8.13 0.24 -11.15
N THR A 87 8.51 -0.97 -10.71
CA THR A 87 8.34 -2.20 -11.50
C THR A 87 6.87 -2.48 -11.81
N SER A 88 5.99 -2.31 -10.83
CA SER A 88 4.54 -2.52 -10.99
C SER A 88 3.92 -1.49 -11.93
N SER A 89 4.34 -0.22 -11.84
CA SER A 89 3.94 0.86 -12.75
C SER A 89 4.29 0.51 -14.21
N GLN A 90 5.54 0.11 -14.45
CA GLN A 90 5.99 -0.32 -15.79
C GLN A 90 5.22 -1.53 -16.32
N ARG A 91 4.95 -2.52 -15.45
CA ARG A 91 4.14 -3.70 -15.80
C ARG A 91 2.72 -3.30 -16.20
N ASN A 92 2.07 -2.46 -15.40
CA ASN A 92 0.72 -1.99 -15.68
C ASN A 92 0.66 -1.29 -17.05
N LYS A 93 1.62 -0.40 -17.35
CA LYS A 93 1.70 0.30 -18.65
C LYS A 93 1.73 -0.67 -19.83
N LYS A 94 2.51 -1.76 -19.75
CA LYS A 94 2.60 -2.78 -20.81
C LYS A 94 1.32 -3.60 -21.01
N LYS A 95 0.50 -3.75 -19.96
CA LYS A 95 -0.74 -4.54 -20.01
C LYS A 95 -1.99 -3.72 -20.31
N ARG A 96 -1.89 -2.39 -20.45
CA ARG A 96 -3.02 -1.51 -20.75
C ARG A 96 -3.61 -1.84 -22.14
N THR A 97 -4.71 -2.58 -22.15
CA THR A 97 -5.72 -2.47 -23.22
C THR A 97 -6.54 -1.22 -22.92
N TYR A 98 -6.15 -0.09 -23.52
CA TYR A 98 -6.83 1.21 -23.60
C TYR A 98 -8.05 1.39 -22.68
N ASN A 99 -7.84 1.65 -21.38
CA ASN A 99 -8.93 2.06 -20.49
C ASN A 99 -8.51 3.35 -19.78
N GLU A 100 -9.20 4.43 -20.10
CA GLU A 100 -8.83 5.81 -19.77
C GLU A 100 -9.06 6.17 -18.29
N ALA A 101 -9.80 5.36 -17.54
CA ALA A 101 -10.24 5.67 -16.18
C ALA A 101 -9.16 5.51 -15.09
N LEU A 102 -8.03 4.84 -15.39
CA LEU A 102 -6.87 4.69 -14.48
C LEU A 102 -5.65 5.48 -14.98
N ARG A 103 -5.90 6.57 -15.72
CA ARG A 103 -4.89 7.44 -16.37
C ARG A 103 -3.93 8.16 -15.40
N GLU A 104 -4.11 8.07 -14.10
CA GLU A 104 -3.14 8.64 -13.18
C GLU A 104 -1.88 7.77 -13.16
N ASP A 105 -0.74 8.37 -13.49
CA ASP A 105 0.60 7.78 -13.34
C ASP A 105 1.01 7.67 -11.86
N VAL A 106 0.08 7.22 -11.02
CA VAL A 106 0.22 7.14 -9.58
C VAL A 106 0.07 5.69 -9.14
N MET A 107 1.00 5.24 -8.31
CA MET A 107 0.96 3.95 -7.62
C MET A 107 1.11 4.19 -6.13
N TYR A 108 0.49 3.34 -5.30
CA TYR A 108 0.64 3.42 -3.86
C TYR A 108 1.37 2.21 -3.30
N GLY A 109 2.17 2.43 -2.27
CA GLY A 109 2.86 1.41 -1.52
C GLY A 109 2.46 1.43 -0.05
N ILE A 110 2.55 0.29 0.61
CA ILE A 110 2.38 0.19 2.06
C ILE A 110 3.55 -0.60 2.61
N VAL A 111 4.20 -0.06 3.63
CA VAL A 111 5.17 -0.79 4.44
C VAL A 111 4.65 -0.84 5.87
N SER A 112 4.53 -2.04 6.43
CA SER A 112 3.96 -2.18 7.77
C SER A 112 4.72 -3.14 8.67
N THR A 113 4.79 -2.81 9.95
CA THR A 113 5.26 -3.70 11.03
C THR A 113 4.11 -4.37 11.78
N GLY A 114 2.88 -4.20 11.30
CA GLY A 114 1.63 -4.50 12.01
C GLY A 114 1.26 -3.44 13.05
N VAL A 115 2.22 -2.63 13.50
CA VAL A 115 2.01 -1.52 14.44
C VAL A 115 2.08 -0.20 13.71
N ASP A 116 3.18 0.01 13.01
CA ASP A 116 3.39 1.18 12.17
C ASP A 116 3.02 0.86 10.73
N TRP A 117 2.48 1.86 10.04
CA TRP A 117 2.05 1.78 8.65
C TRP A 117 2.53 3.03 7.94
N VAL A 118 3.37 2.86 6.93
CA VAL A 118 3.85 3.95 6.07
C VAL A 118 3.25 3.78 4.69
N ILE A 119 2.60 4.83 4.21
CA ILE A 119 2.07 4.89 2.85
C ILE A 119 3.10 5.58 1.97
N ILE A 120 3.38 4.98 0.82
CA ILE A 120 4.26 5.49 -0.21
C ILE A 120 3.39 5.88 -1.40
N LYS A 121 3.64 7.03 -2.01
CA LYS A 121 3.02 7.41 -3.27
C LYS A 121 4.10 7.60 -4.30
N LEU A 122 4.04 6.80 -5.37
CA LEU A 122 4.88 6.94 -6.53
C LEU A 122 4.13 7.76 -7.57
N VAL A 123 4.72 8.85 -8.03
CA VAL A 123 4.20 9.65 -9.15
C VAL A 123 5.20 9.53 -10.30
N THR A 124 4.75 9.01 -11.44
CA THR A 124 5.56 8.96 -12.65
C THR A 124 5.18 10.15 -13.52
N THR A 125 6.13 11.03 -13.84
CA THR A 125 5.88 12.17 -14.73
C THR A 125 6.53 11.92 -16.08
N GLY A 126 5.71 11.86 -17.13
CA GLY A 126 6.17 11.78 -18.53
C GLY A 126 5.55 10.64 -19.34
N GLU A 127 5.33 10.90 -20.62
CA GLU A 127 5.12 9.88 -21.65
C GLU A 127 6.44 9.14 -21.84
N CYS A 128 6.53 7.92 -21.33
CA CYS A 128 7.70 7.08 -21.51
C CYS A 128 7.80 6.68 -22.99
N ASN A 129 8.67 7.36 -23.74
CA ASN A 129 9.32 6.74 -24.90
C ASN A 129 10.17 5.57 -24.37
N ASP A 130 10.29 4.50 -25.16
CA ASP A 130 10.88 3.20 -24.74
C ASP A 130 12.31 3.26 -24.14
N ASN A 131 12.97 4.42 -24.21
CA ASN A 131 14.33 4.67 -23.72
C ASN A 131 14.45 5.69 -22.58
N ASP A 132 13.35 6.30 -22.12
CA ASP A 132 13.41 7.34 -21.08
C ASP A 132 12.87 6.82 -19.76
N ASN A 133 13.75 6.75 -18.75
CA ASN A 133 13.36 6.57 -17.36
C ASN A 133 12.71 7.88 -16.90
N GLY A 134 11.46 8.11 -17.30
CA GLY A 134 10.68 9.29 -16.94
C GLY A 134 10.80 9.60 -15.44
N ASN A 135 10.75 10.87 -15.07
CA ASN A 135 11.02 11.30 -13.71
C ASN A 135 10.04 10.63 -12.73
N VAL A 136 10.60 9.92 -11.75
CA VAL A 136 9.86 9.23 -10.70
C VAL A 136 10.01 10.02 -9.42
N GLU A 137 8.89 10.43 -8.85
CA GLU A 137 8.82 11.06 -7.54
C GLU A 137 8.25 10.06 -6.52
N VAL A 138 8.94 9.90 -5.39
CA VAL A 138 8.53 9.03 -4.28
C VAL A 138 8.20 9.91 -3.09
N LEU A 139 6.92 9.94 -2.71
CA LEU A 139 6.40 10.70 -1.59
C LEU A 139 6.03 9.76 -0.46
N LEU A 140 6.26 10.18 0.79
CA LEU A 140 6.05 9.34 1.97
C LEU A 140 5.04 9.97 2.92
N SER A 141 4.17 9.16 3.53
CA SER A 141 3.32 9.63 4.61
C SER A 141 4.16 10.02 5.83
N SER A 142 3.68 11.00 6.60
CA SER A 142 4.23 11.26 7.92
C SER A 142 4.16 10.01 8.80
N ARG A 143 5.17 9.84 9.67
CA ARG A 143 5.15 8.83 10.73
C ARG A 143 4.42 9.29 11.99
N THR A 144 3.94 10.53 12.01
CA THR A 144 3.15 11.04 13.12
C THR A 144 1.85 10.22 13.23
N PRO A 145 1.57 9.58 14.37
CA PRO A 145 0.37 8.79 14.53
C PRO A 145 -0.88 9.59 14.21
N PHE A 146 -1.67 9.09 13.28
CA PHE A 146 -2.96 9.67 13.00
C PHE A 146 -3.95 9.20 14.07
N THR A 147 -4.31 10.10 14.99
CA THR A 147 -5.30 9.77 16.02
C THR A 147 -6.69 9.84 15.41
N PHE A 148 -7.32 8.67 15.29
CA PHE A 148 -8.69 8.58 14.84
C PHE A 148 -9.64 8.92 15.99
N PRO A 149 -10.63 9.81 15.79
CA PRO A 149 -11.56 10.19 16.85
C PRO A 149 -12.64 9.11 17.08
N ILE A 150 -12.23 7.88 17.40
CA ILE A 150 -13.15 6.75 17.63
C ILE A 150 -14.06 7.01 18.83
N ASN A 151 -13.62 7.89 19.74
CA ASN A 151 -14.35 8.27 20.95
C ASN A 151 -15.17 9.56 20.79
N GLU A 152 -15.20 10.20 19.62
CA GLU A 152 -16.06 11.36 19.41
C GLU A 152 -17.52 10.92 19.27
N SER A 153 -18.43 11.65 19.91
CA SER A 153 -19.85 11.30 20.01
C SER A 153 -20.60 11.40 18.67
N VAL A 154 -20.01 12.08 17.68
CA VAL A 154 -20.56 12.24 16.33
C VAL A 154 -19.50 11.78 15.33
N PHE A 155 -19.65 10.53 14.89
CA PHE A 155 -18.81 9.92 13.87
C PHE A 155 -19.51 10.03 12.50
N ASP A 156 -19.39 11.19 11.84
CA ASP A 156 -20.02 11.42 10.54
C ASP A 156 -19.02 11.38 9.37
N LYS A 157 -19.57 11.19 8.16
CA LYS A 157 -18.80 11.08 6.91
C LYS A 157 -17.97 12.33 6.61
N SER A 158 -18.39 13.51 7.05
CA SER A 158 -17.68 14.76 6.78
C SER A 158 -16.41 14.87 7.61
N LEU A 159 -16.50 14.56 8.91
CA LEU A 159 -15.37 14.48 9.82
C LEU A 159 -14.35 13.45 9.33
N MET A 160 -14.83 12.27 8.92
CA MET A 160 -14.01 11.22 8.30
C MET A 160 -13.26 11.75 7.08
N LEU A 161 -13.96 12.44 6.18
CA LEU A 161 -13.39 12.94 4.94
C LEU A 161 -12.32 14.00 5.19
N GLU A 162 -12.53 14.91 6.13
CA GLU A 162 -11.53 15.92 6.51
C GLU A 162 -10.27 15.25 7.10
N LYS A 163 -10.47 14.31 8.02
CA LYS A 163 -9.40 13.52 8.64
C LYS A 163 -8.59 12.73 7.60
N LEU A 164 -9.26 12.10 6.64
CA LEU A 164 -8.63 11.43 5.50
C LEU A 164 -7.86 12.43 4.62
N LYS A 165 -8.45 13.58 4.27
CA LYS A 165 -7.75 14.62 3.50
C LYS A 165 -6.47 15.09 4.20
N ASN A 166 -6.51 15.27 5.51
CA ASN A 166 -5.34 15.61 6.31
C ASN A 166 -4.28 14.51 6.29
N LEU A 167 -4.68 13.24 6.37
CA LEU A 167 -3.77 12.10 6.25
C LEU A 167 -3.10 12.06 4.88
N PHE A 168 -3.86 12.17 3.80
CA PHE A 168 -3.31 12.19 2.43
C PHE A 168 -2.49 13.46 2.14
N GLY A 169 -2.83 14.59 2.75
CA GLY A 169 -2.06 15.84 2.65
C GLY A 169 -0.69 15.80 3.34
N GLN A 170 -0.43 14.78 4.17
CA GLN A 170 0.89 14.52 4.75
C GLN A 170 1.82 13.77 3.80
N ILE A 171 1.30 13.20 2.71
CA ILE A 171 2.11 12.52 1.71
C ILE A 171 2.75 13.59 0.84
N LYS A 172 4.02 13.89 1.12
CA LYS A 172 4.84 14.91 0.46
C LYS A 172 6.26 14.38 0.24
#